data_AF-A0A9X8VFQ4-F1
#
_entry.id   AF-A0A9X8VFQ4-F1
#
_cell.length_a   1.000
_cell.length_b   1.000
_cell.length_c   1.000
_cell.angle_alpha   90.00
_cell.angle_beta   90.00
_cell.angle_gamma   90.00
#
_symmetry.space_group_name_H-M   'P 1'
#
loop_
_entity.id
_entity.type
_entity.pdbx_description
1 polymer ?
#
loop_
_entity_poly.entity_id
_entity_poly.type
_entity_poly.pdbx_seq_one_letter_code
_entity_poly.pdbx_strand_id
1 'polypeptide(L)'
;IHGTRKQLEEAGDKLPAEDKTAIEAALKDLEAAVKGEDKAEIEAKTQALVQVSGKLLEMAQAQQAQQGADAGADNAAQKDDDVVDAEFEEVKDKK
;
A
#
# COMPACT_ATOMS: atom_id res chain seq x y z
N ILE A 1 -7.22 7.34 3.15
CA ILE A 1 -8.65 6.92 3.20
C ILE A 1 -9.02 6.07 1.99
N HIS A 2 -9.08 6.63 0.77
CA HIS A 2 -9.55 5.88 -0.41
C HIS A 2 -8.72 4.64 -0.75
N GLY A 3 -7.39 4.74 -0.75
CA GLY A 3 -6.50 3.60 -1.01
C GLY A 3 -6.68 2.45 -0.02
N THR A 4 -6.75 2.76 1.28
CA THR A 4 -6.99 1.77 2.33
C THR A 4 -8.37 1.12 2.23
N ARG A 5 -9.41 1.87 1.81
CA ARG A 5 -10.76 1.33 1.59
C ARG A 5 -10.76 0.31 0.44
N LYS A 6 -10.03 0.60 -0.65
CA LYS A 6 -9.82 -0.33 -1.77
C LYS A 6 -9.06 -1.60 -1.33
N GLN A 7 -7.97 -1.45 -0.58
CA GLN A 7 -7.22 -2.60 -0.06
C GLN A 7 -8.06 -3.47 0.87
N LEU A 8 -8.93 -2.85 1.67
CA LEU A 8 -9.85 -3.58 2.53
C LEU A 8 -10.88 -4.40 1.73
N GLU A 9 -11.43 -3.83 0.66
CA GLU A 9 -12.33 -4.53 -0.26
C GLU A 9 -11.62 -5.69 -0.99
N GLU A 10 -10.38 -5.47 -1.44
CA GLU A 10 -9.54 -6.49 -2.08
C GLU A 10 -9.15 -7.63 -1.13
N ALA A 11 -8.87 -7.31 0.14
CA ALA A 11 -8.60 -8.30 1.17
C ALA A 11 -9.86 -9.12 1.49
N GLY A 12 -11.05 -8.50 1.43
CA GLY A 12 -12.34 -9.20 1.52
C GLY A 12 -12.44 -10.13 2.73
N ASP A 13 -12.54 -11.43 2.47
CA ASP A 13 -12.65 -12.49 3.48
C ASP A 13 -11.29 -13.05 3.95
N LYS A 14 -10.18 -12.58 3.38
CA LYS A 14 -8.81 -12.98 3.77
C LYS A 14 -8.37 -12.27 5.05
N LEU A 15 -8.99 -11.13 5.35
CA LEU A 15 -8.78 -10.38 6.58
C LEU A 15 -9.77 -10.88 7.66
N PRO A 16 -9.32 -11.13 8.90
CA PRO A 16 -10.21 -11.43 10.00
C PRO A 16 -11.28 -10.35 10.18
N ALA A 17 -12.50 -10.76 10.54
CA ALA A 17 -13.62 -9.83 10.71
C ALA A 17 -13.35 -8.74 11.76
N GLU A 18 -12.56 -9.05 12.80
CA GLU A 18 -12.15 -8.07 13.81
C GLU A 18 -11.26 -6.98 13.21
N ASP A 19 -10.27 -7.36 12.40
CA ASP A 19 -9.33 -6.44 11.77
C ASP A 19 -10.06 -5.61 10.70
N LYS A 20 -10.98 -6.22 9.96
CA LYS A 20 -11.85 -5.53 9.00
C LYS A 20 -12.67 -4.44 9.68
N THR A 21 -13.33 -4.78 10.79
CA THR A 21 -14.14 -3.85 11.57
C THR A 21 -13.30 -2.71 12.14
N ALA A 22 -12.10 -3.01 12.65
CA ALA A 22 -11.18 -2.00 13.18
C ALA A 22 -10.72 -1.01 12.10
N ILE A 23 -10.43 -1.49 10.88
CA ILE A 23 -10.01 -0.64 9.75
C ILE A 23 -11.19 0.21 9.25
N GLU A 24 -12.40 -0.34 9.14
CA GLU A 24 -13.60 0.43 8.77
C GLU A 24 -13.93 1.53 9.78
N ALA A 25 -13.78 1.24 11.07
CA ALA A 25 -13.96 2.22 12.13
C ALA A 25 -12.91 3.35 12.03
N ALA A 26 -11.63 2.99 11.90
CA ALA A 26 -10.55 3.98 11.74
C ALA A 26 -10.73 4.85 10.48
N LEU A 27 -11.22 4.27 9.38
CA LEU A 27 -11.55 5.01 8.16
C LEU A 27 -12.68 6.01 8.38
N LYS A 28 -13.78 5.60 9.03
CA LYS A 28 -14.89 6.50 9.35
C LYS A 28 -14.47 7.62 10.29
N ASP A 29 -13.69 7.29 11.32
CA ASP A 29 -13.20 8.27 12.29
C ASP A 29 -12.28 9.30 11.62
N LEU A 30 -11.35 8.85 10.77
CA LEU A 30 -10.50 9.76 10.02
C LEU A 30 -11.34 10.60 9.03
N GLU A 31 -12.32 10.00 8.36
CA GLU A 31 -13.23 10.68 7.42
C GLU A 31 -14.14 11.71 8.12
N ALA A 32 -14.43 11.52 9.41
CA ALA A 32 -15.11 12.50 10.26
C ALA A 32 -14.14 13.61 10.73
N ALA A 33 -12.95 13.24 11.20
CA ALA A 33 -11.94 14.19 11.66
C ALA A 33 -11.51 15.17 10.56
N VAL A 34 -11.32 14.69 9.32
CA VAL A 34 -10.97 15.55 8.17
C VAL A 34 -12.09 16.49 7.73
N LYS A 35 -13.33 16.29 8.20
CA LYS A 35 -14.44 17.25 8.00
C LYS A 35 -14.46 18.33 9.07
N GLY A 36 -13.74 18.14 10.17
CA GLY A 36 -13.48 19.16 11.18
C GLY A 36 -12.22 19.96 10.86
N GLU A 37 -11.75 20.72 11.84
CA GLU A 37 -10.56 21.59 11.72
C GLU A 37 -9.45 21.23 12.73
N ASP A 38 -9.63 20.15 13.51
CA ASP A 38 -8.65 19.72 14.50
C ASP A 38 -7.53 18.89 13.84
N LYS A 39 -6.41 19.56 13.57
CA LYS A 39 -5.20 18.95 13.00
C LYS A 39 -4.63 17.83 13.88
N ALA A 40 -4.69 17.97 15.20
CA ALA A 40 -4.16 16.97 16.12
C ALA A 40 -5.02 15.70 16.09
N GLU A 41 -6.34 15.86 15.99
CA GLU A 41 -7.26 14.74 15.82
C GLU A 41 -7.05 14.04 14.46
N ILE A 42 -6.93 14.80 13.37
CA ILE A 42 -6.65 14.24 12.03
C ILE A 42 -5.32 13.46 12.03
N GLU A 43 -4.27 14.00 12.63
CA GLU A 43 -2.96 13.32 12.72
C GLU A 43 -3.06 12.03 13.55
N ALA A 44 -3.72 12.07 14.70
CA ALA A 44 -3.92 10.89 15.55
C ALA A 44 -4.72 9.80 14.85
N LYS A 45 -5.83 10.15 14.19
CA LYS A 45 -6.67 9.22 13.42
C LYS A 45 -5.94 8.70 12.18
N THR A 46 -5.08 9.52 11.55
CA THR A 46 -4.23 9.09 10.43
C THR A 46 -3.22 8.05 10.89
N GLN A 47 -2.53 8.28 12.01
CA GLN A 47 -1.59 7.30 12.57
C GLN A 47 -2.30 6.01 12.97
N ALA A 48 -3.46 6.10 13.61
CA ALA A 48 -4.27 4.94 13.95
C ALA A 48 -4.65 4.14 12.70
N LEU A 49 -5.10 4.81 11.63
CA LEU A 49 -5.41 4.16 10.36
C LEU A 49 -4.17 3.49 9.75
N VAL A 50 -3.00 4.14 9.77
CA VAL A 50 -1.75 3.56 9.26
C VAL A 50 -1.36 2.29 10.03
N GLN A 51 -1.48 2.30 11.36
CA GLN A 51 -1.17 1.13 12.17
C GLN A 51 -2.07 -0.07 11.87
N VAL A 52 -3.39 0.15 11.77
CA VAL A 52 -4.33 -0.95 11.46
C VAL A 52 -4.24 -1.39 10.00
N SER A 53 -3.95 -0.48 9.07
CA SER A 53 -3.77 -0.80 7.65
C SER A 53 -2.40 -1.39 7.31
N GLY A 54 -1.41 -1.33 8.21
CA GLY A 54 -0.14 -2.04 8.06
C GLY A 54 -0.33 -3.55 7.88
N LYS A 55 -1.27 -4.14 8.63
CA LYS A 55 -1.65 -5.55 8.47
C LYS A 55 -2.23 -5.85 7.08
N LEU A 56 -3.06 -4.94 6.55
CA LEU A 56 -3.61 -5.04 5.19
C LEU A 56 -2.50 -4.98 4.14
N LEU A 57 -1.53 -4.08 4.31
CA LEU A 57 -0.41 -3.92 3.39
C LEU A 57 0.47 -5.18 3.34
N GLU A 58 0.78 -5.76 4.49
CA GLU A 58 1.56 -7.00 4.57
C GLU A 58 0.83 -8.18 3.91
N MET A 59 -0.50 -8.26 4.09
CA MET A 59 -1.34 -9.26 3.43
C MET A 59 -1.44 -9.06 1.91
N ALA A 60 -1.60 -7.81 1.48
CA ALA A 60 -1.64 -7.45 0.06
C ALA A 60 -0.28 -7.74 -0.62
N GLN A 61 0.83 -7.45 0.06
CA GLN A 61 2.17 -7.79 -0.41
C GLN A 61 2.38 -9.31 -0.50
N ALA A 62 1.91 -10.08 0.49
CA ALA A 62 1.97 -11.54 0.44
C ALA A 62 1.13 -12.11 -0.72
N GLN A 63 -0.02 -11.50 -1.03
CA GLN A 63 -0.82 -11.87 -2.21
C GLN A 63 -0.16 -11.46 -3.53
N GLN A 64 0.45 -10.28 -3.61
CA GLN A 64 1.17 -9.83 -4.79
C GLN A 64 2.42 -10.66 -5.05
N ALA A 65 3.13 -11.12 -4.02
CA ALA A 65 4.26 -12.03 -4.19
C ALA A 65 3.83 -13.39 -4.80
N GLN A 66 2.59 -13.83 -4.54
CA GLN A 66 1.99 -15.01 -5.15
C GLN A 66 1.45 -14.76 -6.58
N GLN A 67 1.20 -13.49 -6.95
CA GLN A 67 0.69 -13.02 -8.25
C GLN A 67 1.73 -12.21 -9.05
N GLY A 68 3.01 -12.29 -8.66
CA GLY A 68 4.10 -11.45 -9.16
C GLY A 68 4.60 -11.77 -10.57
N ALA A 69 3.68 -11.96 -11.52
CA ALA A 69 3.99 -11.95 -12.94
C ALA A 69 3.20 -10.89 -13.72
N ASP A 70 2.18 -10.25 -13.15
CA ASP A 70 1.41 -9.26 -13.91
C ASP A 70 0.78 -8.20 -12.99
N ALA A 71 0.99 -6.94 -13.34
CA ALA A 71 0.43 -5.72 -12.76
C ALA A 71 0.99 -5.23 -11.40
N GLY A 72 1.68 -4.07 -11.44
CA GLY A 72 1.85 -3.27 -10.22
C GLY A 72 2.97 -2.23 -10.17
N ALA A 73 3.72 -2.01 -11.24
CA ALA A 73 4.56 -0.81 -11.40
C ALA A 73 3.67 0.38 -11.77
N ASP A 74 2.93 0.94 -10.80
CA ASP A 74 2.22 2.20 -11.02
C ASP A 74 2.05 2.95 -9.69
N ASN A 75 3.18 3.37 -9.12
CA ASN A 75 3.39 4.60 -8.34
C ASN A 75 4.87 4.75 -7.95
N ALA A 76 5.79 4.47 -8.88
CA ALA A 76 7.12 5.06 -8.83
C ALA A 76 7.02 6.37 -9.63
N ALA A 77 6.94 7.48 -8.89
CA ALA A 77 6.92 8.81 -9.44
C ALA A 77 8.04 8.99 -10.48
N GLN A 78 7.64 9.43 -11.68
CA GLN A 78 8.51 9.81 -12.77
C GLN A 78 9.46 10.93 -12.33
N LYS A 79 10.77 10.69 -12.51
CA LYS A 79 11.94 11.60 -12.70
C LYS A 79 13.16 10.96 -12.00
N ASP A 80 14.29 10.67 -12.62
CA ASP A 80 14.85 11.04 -13.92
C ASP A 80 15.87 9.94 -14.34
N ASP A 81 15.81 9.53 -15.61
CA ASP A 81 16.94 9.49 -16.55
C ASP A 81 18.26 8.77 -16.17
N ASP A 82 18.24 7.43 -16.01
CA ASP A 82 19.47 6.62 -16.14
C ASP A 82 19.23 5.16 -16.57
N VAL A 83 18.19 4.92 -17.37
CA VAL A 83 18.06 3.65 -18.10
C VAL A 83 18.84 3.80 -19.41
N VAL A 84 20.13 3.52 -19.34
CA VAL A 84 20.93 3.26 -20.54
C VAL A 84 20.70 1.81 -20.95
N ASP A 85 19.88 1.65 -21.99
CA ASP A 85 19.67 0.44 -22.76
C ASP A 85 20.88 0.23 -23.70
N ALA A 86 22.00 -0.19 -23.13
CA ALA A 86 23.22 -0.68 -23.79
C ALA A 86 24.08 -1.27 -22.66
N GLU A 87 24.56 -2.51 -22.62
CA GLU A 87 25.23 -3.26 -23.67
C GLU A 87 25.12 -4.76 -23.36
N PHE A 88 24.81 -5.51 -24.41
CA PHE A 88 25.15 -6.92 -24.54
C PHE A 88 26.68 -7.03 -24.54
N GLU A 89 27.29 -7.56 -23.48
CA GLU A 89 28.59 -8.23 -23.58
C GLU A 89 28.77 -9.27 -22.47
N GLU A 90 28.23 -10.47 -22.72
CA GLU A 90 28.74 -11.68 -22.10
C GLU A 90 30.12 -11.99 -22.71
N VAL A 91 31.17 -11.26 -22.32
CA VAL A 91 32.53 -11.71 -22.59
C VAL A 91 32.97 -12.57 -21.42
N LYS A 92 32.79 -13.87 -21.60
CA LYS A 92 33.43 -14.91 -20.80
C LYS A 92 34.95 -14.71 -20.88
N ASP A 93 35.54 -14.07 -19.87
CA ASP A 93 36.97 -14.20 -19.61
C ASP A 93 37.28 -15.66 -19.24
N LYS A 94 37.75 -16.42 -20.23
CA LYS A 94 38.45 -17.68 -20.01
C LYS A 94 39.95 -17.37 -19.95
N LYS A 95 40.54 -17.61 -18.78
CA LYS A 95 41.96 -17.90 -18.63
C LYS A 95 42.34 -19.18 -19.37
#